data_AF-A0A6N6PR80-F1
#
_entry.id   AF-A0A6N6PR80-F1
#
_cell.length_a   1.000
_cell.length_b   1.000
_cell.length_c   1.000
_cell.angle_alpha   90.00
_cell.angle_beta   90.00
_cell.angle_gamma   90.00
#
_symmetry.space_group_name_H-M   'P 1'
#
loop_
_entity.id
_entity.type
_entity.pdbx_description
1 polymer ?
#
loop_
_entity_poly.entity_id
_entity_poly.type
_entity_poly.pdbx_seq_one_letter_code
_entity_poly.pdbx_strand_id
1 'polypeptide(L)'
;MNPDRLIRAARTGDAPGAYYVCLKTGDYGKDGEPFYREDPDALGRIFVGPYLVFEPELSLVLEDNQGICGYALGAFDSHQFFARYEAEWRPELCANHPRPTGDPTRWTRSEQIHA
;
A
#
# COMPACT_ATOMS: atom_id res chain seq x y z
N MET A 1 -19.92 -7.84 23.00
CA MET A 1 -19.62 -6.43 22.68
C MET A 1 -19.51 -6.35 21.18
N ASN A 2 -20.32 -5.51 20.53
CA ASN A 2 -20.10 -5.21 19.12
C ASN A 2 -18.79 -4.42 19.07
N PRO A 3 -17.78 -4.82 18.28
CA PRO A 3 -16.59 -3.98 18.13
C PRO A 3 -17.06 -2.65 17.54
N ASP A 4 -16.78 -1.56 18.22
CA ASP A 4 -17.03 -0.22 17.70
C ASP A 4 -16.18 -0.07 16.43
N ARG A 5 -16.83 -0.25 15.29
CA ARG A 5 -16.21 -0.05 13.98
C ARG A 5 -16.35 1.41 13.62
N LEU A 6 -15.22 2.08 13.47
CA LEU A 6 -15.16 3.50 13.13
C LEU A 6 -14.54 3.66 11.75
N ILE A 7 -15.26 4.34 10.85
CA ILE A 7 -14.69 4.89 9.63
C ILE A 7 -14.23 6.31 9.95
N ARG A 8 -12.97 6.62 9.64
CA ARG A 8 -12.37 7.94 9.84
C ARG A 8 -11.39 8.28 8.74
N ALA A 9 -11.09 9.58 8.60
CA ALA A 9 -9.96 10.02 7.78
C ALA A 9 -8.66 9.36 8.27
N ALA A 10 -7.82 8.98 7.32
CA ALA A 10 -6.47 8.50 7.57
C ALA A 10 -5.62 9.63 8.18
N ARG A 11 -4.66 9.25 9.02
CA ARG A 11 -3.78 10.14 9.79
C ARG A 11 -2.35 9.68 9.61
N THR A 12 -1.42 10.59 9.91
CA THR A 12 -0.01 10.24 10.06
C THR A 12 0.14 9.10 11.06
N GLY A 13 0.76 8.00 10.65
CA GLY A 13 0.94 6.80 11.46
C GLY A 13 -0.01 5.64 11.13
N ASP A 14 -1.05 5.84 10.30
CA ASP A 14 -1.96 4.76 9.89
C ASP A 14 -1.35 3.84 8.81
N ALA A 15 -0.28 4.28 8.14
CA ALA A 15 0.32 3.56 7.01
C ALA A 15 0.68 2.10 7.33
N PRO A 16 1.32 1.74 8.46
CA PRO A 16 1.61 0.34 8.77
C PRO A 16 0.36 -0.54 8.86
N GLY A 17 -0.74 -0.05 9.45
CA GLY A 17 -1.99 -0.79 9.53
C GLY A 17 -2.66 -0.94 8.17
N ALA A 18 -2.68 0.12 7.37
CA ALA A 18 -3.22 0.07 6.01
C ALA A 18 -2.37 -0.82 5.08
N TYR A 19 -1.05 -0.84 5.23
CA TYR A 19 -0.14 -1.72 4.48
C TYR A 19 -0.37 -3.18 4.85
N TYR A 20 -0.56 -3.46 6.14
CA TYR A 20 -0.91 -4.80 6.61
C TYR A 20 -2.23 -5.29 5.99
N VAL A 21 -3.27 -4.45 5.98
CA VAL A 21 -4.53 -4.79 5.29
C VAL A 21 -4.28 -5.06 3.80
N CYS A 22 -3.49 -4.21 3.13
CA CYS A 22 -3.14 -4.38 1.72
C CYS A 22 -2.47 -5.73 1.45
N LEU A 23 -1.48 -6.10 2.28
CA LEU A 23 -0.80 -7.40 2.23
C LEU A 23 -1.79 -8.56 2.43
N LYS A 24 -2.66 -8.47 3.44
CA LYS A 24 -3.66 -9.50 3.76
C LYS A 24 -4.76 -9.66 2.71
N THR A 25 -4.82 -8.75 1.74
CA THR A 25 -5.71 -8.83 0.58
C THR A 25 -4.96 -8.86 -0.76
N GLY A 26 -3.63 -9.01 -0.72
CA GLY A 26 -2.71 -8.81 -1.83
C GLY A 26 -2.66 -9.93 -2.88
N ASP A 27 -3.33 -11.06 -2.63
CA ASP A 27 -3.43 -12.18 -3.57
C ASP A 27 -4.86 -12.27 -4.14
N TYR A 28 -5.21 -11.35 -5.04
CA TYR A 28 -6.56 -11.27 -5.62
C TYR A 28 -7.67 -11.20 -4.55
N GLY A 29 -7.44 -10.44 -3.48
CA GLY A 29 -8.33 -10.32 -2.33
C GLY A 29 -8.09 -11.37 -1.24
N LYS A 30 -7.19 -12.34 -1.43
CA LYS A 30 -6.74 -13.30 -0.41
C LYS A 30 -5.44 -12.86 0.25
N ASP A 31 -5.01 -13.61 1.26
CA ASP A 31 -3.77 -13.36 2.00
C ASP A 31 -2.54 -13.45 1.10
N GLY A 32 -1.86 -12.32 0.94
CA GLY A 32 -0.62 -12.19 0.18
C GLY A 32 0.63 -12.50 0.99
N GLU A 33 0.57 -12.58 2.33
CA GLU A 33 1.73 -12.79 3.20
C GLU A 33 2.65 -13.95 2.75
N PRO A 34 2.14 -15.10 2.25
CA PRO A 34 3.00 -16.18 1.78
C PRO A 34 3.97 -15.81 0.65
N PHE A 35 3.71 -14.72 -0.09
CA PHE A 35 4.48 -14.31 -1.26
C PHE A 35 5.36 -13.07 -1.05
N TYR A 36 5.21 -12.38 0.07
CA TYR A 36 5.93 -11.12 0.38
C TYR A 36 6.57 -11.18 1.78
N ARG A 37 7.01 -12.36 2.23
CA ARG A 37 7.56 -12.53 3.60
C ARG A 37 8.84 -11.74 3.81
N GLU A 38 9.64 -11.64 2.76
CA GLU A 38 10.90 -10.90 2.71
C GLU A 38 10.68 -9.38 2.70
N ASP A 39 9.52 -8.93 2.23
CA ASP A 39 9.16 -7.52 2.19
C ASP A 39 7.64 -7.31 2.33
N PRO A 40 7.09 -7.39 3.56
CA PRO A 40 5.65 -7.33 3.82
C PRO A 40 4.98 -6.02 3.37
N ASP A 41 5.76 -4.95 3.27
CA ASP A 41 5.27 -3.60 2.95
C ASP A 41 5.29 -3.29 1.45
N ALA A 42 5.80 -4.20 0.61
CA ALA A 42 6.01 -3.98 -0.82
C ALA A 42 4.72 -3.54 -1.54
N LEU A 43 3.61 -4.25 -1.27
CA LEU A 43 2.32 -3.90 -1.85
C LEU A 43 1.80 -2.56 -1.33
N GLY A 44 1.95 -2.30 -0.03
CA GLY A 44 1.49 -1.07 0.60
C GLY A 44 2.17 0.17 0.01
N ARG A 45 3.49 0.09 -0.26
CA ARG A 45 4.23 1.18 -0.90
C ARG A 45 3.73 1.53 -2.29
N ILE A 46 3.18 0.58 -3.04
CA ILE A 46 2.66 0.83 -4.39
C ILE A 46 1.18 1.26 -4.35
N PHE A 47 0.37 0.53 -3.59
CA PHE A 47 -1.09 0.59 -3.71
C PHE A 47 -1.78 1.40 -2.61
N VAL A 48 -1.05 1.82 -1.56
CA VAL A 48 -1.63 2.53 -0.40
C VAL A 48 -0.91 3.84 -0.12
N GLY A 49 0.41 3.79 0.05
CA GLY A 49 1.24 4.94 0.47
C GLY A 49 0.96 6.23 -0.31
N PRO A 50 0.97 6.21 -1.65
CA PRO A 50 0.73 7.41 -2.46
C PRO A 50 -0.62 8.06 -2.18
N TYR A 51 -1.68 7.28 -1.93
CA TYR A 51 -3.00 7.83 -1.62
C TYR A 51 -3.02 8.52 -0.26
N LEU A 52 -2.41 7.89 0.75
CA LEU A 52 -2.32 8.46 2.10
C LEU A 52 -1.56 9.80 2.11
N VAL A 53 -0.60 9.97 1.19
CA VAL A 53 0.27 11.16 1.12
C VAL A 53 -0.27 12.22 0.17
N PHE A 54 -0.74 11.84 -1.02
CA PHE A 54 -1.15 12.80 -2.05
C PHE A 54 -2.60 13.22 -1.95
N GLU A 55 -3.47 12.34 -1.43
CA GLU A 55 -4.92 12.52 -1.36
C GLU A 55 -5.46 12.19 0.05
N PRO A 56 -4.92 12.81 1.11
CA PRO A 56 -5.30 12.49 2.49
C PRO A 56 -6.77 12.78 2.78
N GLU A 57 -7.37 13.77 2.11
CA GLU A 57 -8.79 14.11 2.24
C GLU A 57 -9.72 13.03 1.63
N LEU A 58 -9.19 12.20 0.73
CA LEU A 58 -9.90 11.09 0.08
C LEU A 58 -9.46 9.72 0.61
N SER A 59 -8.73 9.70 1.72
CA SER A 59 -8.20 8.49 2.34
C SER A 59 -8.94 8.20 3.64
N LEU A 60 -9.71 7.11 3.65
CA LEU A 60 -10.46 6.63 4.80
C LEU A 60 -9.88 5.31 5.30
N VAL A 61 -9.87 5.12 6.61
CA VAL A 61 -9.55 3.84 7.27
C VAL A 61 -10.74 3.37 8.09
N LEU A 62 -10.89 2.04 8.18
CA LEU A 62 -11.80 1.36 9.08
C LEU A 62 -10.97 0.79 10.24
N GLU A 63 -11.36 1.14 11.45
CA GLU A 63 -10.69 0.71 12.68
C GLU A 63 -11.66 -0.06 13.57
N ASP A 64 -11.16 -1.12 14.22
CA ASP A 64 -11.82 -1.82 15.31
C ASP A 64 -10.90 -1.88 16.55
N ASN A 65 -11.26 -2.71 17.54
CA ASN A 65 -10.51 -2.81 18.79
C ASN A 65 -9.09 -3.41 18.66
N GLN A 66 -8.73 -3.96 17.50
CA GLN A 66 -7.39 -4.49 17.19
C GLN A 66 -6.56 -3.53 16.32
N GLY A 67 -7.17 -2.44 15.84
CA GLY A 67 -6.54 -1.43 14.99
C GLY A 67 -7.20 -1.35 13.61
N ILE A 68 -6.42 -0.91 12.62
CA ILE A 68 -6.91 -0.74 11.24
C ILE A 68 -7.23 -2.11 10.63
N CYS A 69 -8.49 -2.31 10.24
CA CYS A 69 -8.99 -3.52 9.63
C CYS A 69 -9.57 -3.31 8.22
N GLY A 70 -9.48 -2.09 7.68
CA GLY A 70 -9.86 -1.78 6.30
C GLY A 70 -9.44 -0.37 5.87
N TYR A 71 -9.52 -0.10 4.56
CA TYR A 71 -9.35 1.24 4.01
C TYR A 71 -10.23 1.45 2.76
N ALA A 72 -10.47 2.70 2.44
CA ALA A 72 -11.00 3.15 1.15
C ALA A 72 -10.20 4.38 0.72
N LEU A 73 -9.58 4.31 -0.45
CA LEU A 73 -8.64 5.33 -0.95
C LEU A 73 -9.14 5.85 -2.29
N GLY A 74 -9.03 7.16 -2.50
CA GLY A 74 -9.44 7.81 -3.73
C GLY A 74 -8.37 8.76 -4.25
N ALA A 75 -8.34 8.90 -5.57
CA ALA A 75 -7.69 10.02 -6.25
C ALA A 75 -8.79 10.83 -6.94
N PHE A 76 -8.79 12.16 -6.76
CA PHE A 76 -9.82 12.99 -7.38
C PHE A 76 -9.67 13.01 -8.90
N ASP A 77 -8.43 13.17 -9.35
CA ASP A 77 -8.02 13.13 -10.75
C ASP A 77 -6.91 12.09 -10.92
N SER A 78 -7.23 10.98 -11.58
CA SER A 78 -6.29 9.88 -11.81
C SER A 78 -5.06 10.29 -12.64
N HIS A 79 -5.21 11.22 -13.59
CA HIS A 79 -4.08 11.69 -14.40
C HIS A 79 -3.13 12.53 -13.58
N GLN A 80 -3.66 13.46 -12.78
CA GLN A 80 -2.84 14.29 -11.89
C GLN A 80 -2.14 13.43 -10.82
N PHE A 81 -2.88 12.50 -10.21
CA PHE A 81 -2.33 11.58 -9.22
C PHE A 81 -1.19 10.75 -9.79
N PHE A 82 -1.38 10.16 -10.98
CA PHE A 82 -0.35 9.33 -11.59
C PHE A 82 0.87 10.13 -12.04
N ALA A 83 0.66 11.35 -12.58
CA ALA A 83 1.76 12.25 -12.90
C ALA A 83 2.60 12.58 -11.65
N ARG A 84 1.94 12.81 -10.51
CA ARG A 84 2.60 13.05 -9.23
C ARG A 84 3.30 11.79 -8.69
N TYR A 85 2.68 10.62 -8.83
CA TYR A 85 3.28 9.34 -8.47
C TYR A 85 4.60 9.10 -9.22
N GLU A 86 4.63 9.28 -10.54
CA GLU A 86 5.85 9.11 -11.33
C GLU A 86 6.92 10.15 -11.02
N ALA A 87 6.53 11.38 -10.64
CA ALA A 87 7.47 12.48 -10.39
C ALA A 87 8.04 12.48 -8.96
N GLU A 88 7.23 12.14 -7.95
CA GLU A 88 7.58 12.28 -6.53
C GLU A 88 7.78 10.93 -5.84
N TRP A 89 6.90 9.95 -6.05
CA TRP A 89 6.91 8.70 -5.29
C TRP A 89 7.83 7.64 -5.87
N ARG A 90 7.68 7.39 -7.17
CA ARG A 90 8.37 6.30 -7.85
C ARG A 90 9.89 6.43 -7.85
N PRO A 91 10.51 7.62 -8.01
CA PRO A 91 11.96 7.75 -7.98
C PRO A 91 12.56 7.32 -6.64
N GLU A 92 11.97 7.74 -5.52
CA GLU A 92 12.42 7.34 -4.18
C GLU A 92 12.21 5.84 -3.95
N LEU A 93 11.06 5.32 -4.37
CA LEU A 93 10.76 3.89 -4.27
C LEU A 93 11.80 3.03 -5.02
N CYS A 94 12.10 3.38 -6.27
CA CYS A 94 13.10 2.65 -7.07
C CYS A 94 14.54 2.84 -6.55
N ALA A 95 14.84 3.97 -5.90
CA ALA A 95 16.14 4.17 -5.27
C ALA A 95 16.34 3.25 -4.05
N ASN A 96 15.28 3.05 -3.25
CA ASN A 96 15.30 2.19 -2.06
C ASN A 96 15.11 0.69 -2.39
N HIS A 97 14.45 0.39 -3.51
CA HIS A 97 14.18 -0.97 -3.98
C HIS A 97 14.68 -1.12 -5.42
N PRO A 98 16.01 -1.16 -5.63
CA PRO A 98 16.58 -1.23 -6.96
C PRO A 98 16.17 -2.53 -7.65
N ARG A 99 15.87 -2.41 -8.95
CA ARG A 99 15.50 -3.55 -9.78
C ARG A 99 16.60 -4.62 -9.74
N PRO A 100 16.26 -5.90 -9.50
CA PRO A 100 17.28 -6.95 -9.48
C PRO A 100 17.94 -7.14 -10.84
N THR A 101 19.18 -7.61 -10.81
CA THR A 101 19.91 -8.04 -12.01
C THR A 101 19.72 -9.54 -12.25
N GLY A 102 19.65 -9.97 -13.52
CA GLY A 102 19.57 -11.38 -13.89
C GLY A 102 18.23 -11.76 -14.54
N ASP A 103 17.89 -13.05 -14.51
CA ASP A 103 16.70 -13.61 -15.15
C ASP A 103 15.41 -13.19 -14.41
N PRO A 104 14.51 -12.40 -15.04
CA PRO A 104 13.28 -11.94 -14.42
C PRO A 104 12.33 -13.06 -13.98
N THR A 105 12.44 -14.25 -14.56
CA THR A 105 11.60 -15.40 -14.17
C THR A 105 11.92 -15.94 -12.77
N ARG A 106 13.06 -15.54 -12.20
CA ARG A 106 13.50 -15.94 -10.86
C ARG A 106 13.23 -14.91 -9.78
N TRP A 107 12.73 -13.73 -10.16
CA TRP A 107 12.45 -12.68 -9.20
C TRP A 107 11.30 -13.08 -8.29
N THR A 108 11.44 -12.78 -7.01
CA THR A 108 10.36 -12.85 -6.03
C THR A 108 9.24 -11.88 -6.39
N ARG A 109 8.05 -12.03 -5.79
CA ARG A 109 6.95 -11.09 -6.07
C ARG A 109 7.27 -9.68 -5.56
N SER A 110 7.98 -9.56 -4.44
CA SER A 110 8.43 -8.27 -3.90
C SER A 110 9.43 -7.55 -4.81
N GLU A 111 10.30 -8.30 -5.48
CA GLU A 111 11.21 -7.76 -6.48
C GLU A 111 10.47 -7.32 -7.75
N GLN A 112 9.47 -8.09 -8.18
CA GLN A 112 8.67 -7.77 -9.36
C GLN A 112 7.80 -6.53 -9.17
N ILE A 113 7.25 -6.31 -7.98
CA ILE A 113 6.27 -5.23 -7.76
C ILE A 113 6.89 -3.82 -7.80
N HIS A 114 8.18 -3.70 -7.51
CA HIS A 114 8.93 -2.43 -7.57
C HIS A 114 9.64 -2.20 -8.91
N ALA A 115 9.68 -3.21 -9.80
CA ALA A 115 10.50 -3.23 -11.02
C ALA A 115 9.95 -2.41 -12.21
#